data_AF-A0A2H0TEV5-F1
#
_entry.id   AF-A0A2H0TEV5-F1
#
_cell.length_a   1.000
_cell.length_b   1.000
_cell.length_c   1.000
_cell.angle_alpha   90.00
_cell.angle_beta   90.00
_cell.angle_gamma   90.00
#
_symmetry.space_group_name_H-M   'P 1'
#
loop_
_entity.id
_entity.type
_entity.pdbx_description
1 polymer ?
#
loop_
_entity_poly.entity_id
_entity_poly.type
_entity_poly.pdbx_seq_one_letter_code
_entity_poly.pdbx_strand_id
1 'polypeptide(L)'
;MMNRGFIQIIVIVAIFIITISLLGISLSSIFNNGLIRDNFSFVWRWSDYVWENYLKIPAKFIWNLFVDFIWEPFNDIVRTNFKERAAPADVNPQ
;
A
#
# COMPACT_ATOMS: atom_id res chain seq x y z
N MET A 1 14.80 4.17 -18.92
CA MET A 1 13.50 4.43 -18.28
C MET A 1 13.52 3.78 -16.91
N MET A 2 13.97 4.52 -15.90
CA MET A 2 13.88 4.14 -14.49
C MET A 2 13.90 5.47 -13.73
N ASN A 3 13.15 5.56 -12.63
CA ASN A 3 13.43 6.42 -11.45
C ASN A 3 12.17 6.85 -10.68
N ARG A 4 10.95 6.82 -11.24
CA ARG A 4 9.75 7.12 -10.43
C ARG A 4 9.46 6.06 -9.38
N GLY A 5 9.50 4.78 -9.75
CA GLY A 5 9.25 3.68 -8.82
C GLY A 5 10.29 3.54 -7.71
N PHE A 6 11.56 3.84 -8.01
CA PHE A 6 12.64 3.75 -7.01
C PHE A 6 12.50 4.82 -5.92
N ILE A 7 12.20 6.05 -6.31
CA ILE A 7 11.96 7.16 -5.37
C ILE A 7 10.72 6.88 -4.52
N GLN A 8 9.65 6.33 -5.12
CA GLN A 8 8.44 5.96 -4.39
C GLN A 8 8.71 4.89 -3.32
N ILE A 9 9.54 3.88 -3.62
CA ILE A 9 9.94 2.86 -2.65
C ILE A 9 10.74 3.48 -1.49
N ILE A 10 11.67 4.40 -1.77
CA ILE A 10 12.43 5.09 -0.72
C ILE A 10 11.50 5.86 0.21
N VAL A 11 10.52 6.59 -0.35
CA VAL A 11 9.53 7.33 0.45
C VAL A 11 8.70 6.39 1.32
N ILE A 12 8.25 5.26 0.76
CA ILE A 12 7.48 4.25 1.52
C ILE A 12 8.33 3.66 2.66
N VAL A 13 9.59 3.29 2.41
CA VAL A 13 10.50 2.75 3.43
C VAL A 13 10.76 3.79 4.53
N ALA A 14 10.95 5.06 4.17
CA ALA A 14 11.14 6.13 5.14
C ALA A 14 9.90 6.31 6.03
N ILE A 15 8.70 6.34 5.45
CA ILE A 15 7.44 6.42 6.20
C ILE A 15 7.29 5.21 7.13
N PHE A 16 7.58 4.00 6.63
CA PHE A 16 7.49 2.78 7.42
C PHE A 16 8.43 2.80 8.64
N ILE A 17 9.69 3.23 8.46
CA ILE A 17 10.65 3.40 9.56
C ILE A 17 10.14 4.41 10.59
N ILE A 18 9.59 5.55 10.13
CA ILE A 18 9.01 6.57 11.01
C ILE A 18 7.84 5.99 11.80
N THR A 19 6.91 5.27 11.14
CA THR A 19 5.77 4.64 11.80
C THR A 19 6.21 3.64 12.86
N ILE A 20 7.16 2.76 12.56
CA ILE A 20 7.71 1.81 13.56
C ILE A 20 8.34 2.55 14.74
N SER A 21 9.08 3.63 14.46
CA SER A 21 9.72 4.45 15.50
C SER A 21 8.68 5.14 16.40
N LEU A 22 7.58 5.63 15.82
CA LEU A 22 6.45 6.23 16.57
C LEU A 22 5.70 5.22 17.45
N LEU A 23 5.70 3.94 17.05
CA LEU A 23 5.18 2.84 17.87
C LEU A 23 6.12 2.45 19.03
N GLY A 24 7.25 3.16 19.20
CA GLY A 24 8.23 2.93 20.26
C GLY A 24 9.17 1.75 20.00
N ILE A 25 9.14 1.18 18.79
CA ILE A 25 9.96 0.03 18.42
C ILE A 25 11.29 0.54 17.85
N SER A 26 12.39 0.24 18.54
CA SER A 26 13.75 0.56 18.06
C SER A 26 14.26 -0.49 17.09
N LEU A 27 14.44 -0.11 15.82
CA LEU A 27 15.09 -0.95 14.81
C LEU A 27 16.51 -1.36 15.22
N SER A 28 17.26 -0.44 15.85
CA SER A 28 18.61 -0.73 16.37
C SER A 28 18.58 -1.83 17.44
N SER A 29 17.58 -1.80 18.34
CA SER A 29 17.40 -2.83 19.37
C SER A 29 17.13 -4.20 18.75
N ILE A 30 16.32 -4.25 17.68
CA ILE A 30 16.01 -5.49 16.95
C ILE A 30 17.26 -6.05 16.28
N PHE A 31 18.07 -5.22 15.62
CA PHE A 31 19.23 -5.71 14.86
C PHE A 31 20.46 -6.01 15.71
N ASN A 32 20.66 -5.29 16.82
CA ASN A 32 21.86 -5.44 17.67
C ASN A 32 21.67 -6.47 18.78
N ASN A 33 20.44 -6.85 19.12
CA ASN A 33 20.18 -7.88 20.13
C ASN A 33 19.80 -9.21 19.45
N GLY A 34 20.72 -10.19 19.51
CA GLY A 34 20.52 -11.51 18.90
C GLY A 34 19.24 -12.22 19.38
N LEU A 35 18.90 -12.12 20.67
CA LEU A 35 17.70 -12.75 21.22
C LEU A 35 16.42 -12.10 20.68
N ILE A 36 16.36 -10.77 20.60
CA ILE A 36 15.19 -10.07 20.04
C ILE A 36 15.06 -10.38 18.56
N ARG A 37 16.17 -10.39 17.82
CA ARG A 37 16.21 -10.76 16.40
C ARG A 37 15.64 -12.15 16.16
N ASP A 38 16.05 -13.14 16.95
CA ASP A 38 15.62 -14.53 16.76
C ASP A 38 14.13 -14.72 17.08
N ASN A 39 13.64 -14.11 18.17
CA ASN A 39 12.22 -14.12 18.51
C ASN A 39 11.38 -13.41 17.45
N PHE A 40 11.83 -12.24 16.99
CA PHE A 40 11.15 -11.49 15.93
C PHE A 40 11.13 -12.28 14.61
N SER A 41 12.23 -12.94 14.25
CA SER A 41 12.30 -13.81 13.07
C SER A 41 11.37 -15.02 13.17
N PHE A 42 11.23 -15.61 14.37
CA PHE A 42 10.25 -16.67 14.61
C PHE A 42 8.81 -16.19 14.42
N VAL A 43 8.43 -15.09 15.06
CA VAL A 43 7.09 -14.48 14.93
C VAL A 43 6.82 -14.07 13.49
N TRP A 44 7.80 -13.48 12.82
CA TRP A 44 7.68 -13.08 11.41
C TRP A 44 7.44 -14.26 10.49
N ARG A 45 8.23 -15.34 10.61
CA ARG A 45 8.02 -16.56 9.81
C ARG A 45 6.66 -17.20 10.06
N TRP A 46 6.20 -17.22 11.31
CA TRP A 46 4.88 -17.74 11.62
C TRP A 46 3.77 -16.85 11.05
N SER A 47 3.90 -15.53 11.18
CA SER A 47 2.97 -14.56 10.60
C SER A 47 2.91 -14.68 9.08
N ASP A 48 4.06 -14.85 8.42
CA ASP A 48 4.17 -15.04 6.97
C ASP A 48 3.50 -16.35 6.54
N TYR A 49 3.75 -17.44 7.27
CA TYR A 49 3.06 -18.71 7.04
C TYR A 49 1.54 -18.58 7.20
N VAL A 50 1.06 -17.91 8.25
CA VAL A 50 -0.38 -17.69 8.47
C VAL A 50 -0.97 -16.83 7.35
N TRP A 51 -0.26 -15.78 6.94
CA TRP A 51 -0.67 -14.92 5.85
C TRP A 51 -0.81 -15.71 4.54
N GLU A 52 0.26 -16.37 4.12
CA GLU A 52 0.32 -17.08 2.84
C GLU A 52 -0.68 -18.25 2.75
N ASN A 53 -0.86 -19.01 3.84
CA ASN A 53 -1.69 -20.22 3.82
C ASN A 53 -3.16 -19.99 4.16
N TYR A 54 -3.50 -18.94 4.92
CA TYR A 54 -4.86 -18.75 5.43
C TYR A 54 -5.48 -17.41 5.07
N LEU A 55 -4.72 -16.31 5.20
CA LEU A 55 -5.31 -14.96 5.09
C LEU A 55 -5.24 -14.38 3.68
N LYS A 56 -4.27 -14.80 2.87
CA LYS A 56 -4.01 -14.23 1.54
C LYS A 56 -5.20 -14.39 0.59
N ILE A 57 -5.80 -15.58 0.56
CA ILE A 57 -6.96 -15.87 -0.30
C ILE A 57 -8.18 -15.00 0.09
N PRO A 58 -8.67 -15.02 1.34
CA PRO A 58 -9.80 -14.18 1.72
C PRO A 58 -9.48 -12.69 1.62
N ALA A 59 -8.25 -12.26 1.96
CA ALA A 59 -7.85 -10.87 1.80
C ALA A 59 -7.89 -10.43 0.34
N LYS A 60 -7.41 -11.26 -0.60
CA LYS A 60 -7.49 -10.97 -2.03
C LYS A 60 -8.94 -10.91 -2.52
N PHE A 61 -9.80 -11.78 -2.03
CA PHE A 61 -11.22 -11.74 -2.36
C PHE A 61 -11.88 -10.44 -1.89
N ILE A 62 -11.67 -10.06 -0.63
CA ILE A 62 -12.18 -8.80 -0.08
C ILE A 62 -11.62 -7.59 -0.82
N TRP A 63 -10.32 -7.61 -1.15
CA TRP A 63 -9.67 -6.55 -1.91
C TRP A 63 -10.27 -6.40 -3.30
N ASN A 64 -10.48 -7.51 -4.02
CA ASN A 64 -11.11 -7.47 -5.34
C ASN A 64 -12.54 -6.91 -5.25
N LEU A 65 -13.35 -7.36 -4.27
CA LEU A 65 -14.69 -6.78 -4.06
C LEU A 65 -14.62 -5.28 -3.77
N PHE A 66 -13.69 -4.84 -2.92
CA PHE A 66 -13.51 -3.42 -2.65
C PHE A 66 -13.15 -2.66 -3.93
N VAL A 67 -12.24 -3.19 -4.74
CA VAL A 67 -11.83 -2.55 -5.99
C VAL A 67 -13.01 -2.47 -6.97
N ASP A 68 -13.70 -3.58 -7.21
CA ASP A 68 -14.76 -3.69 -8.21
C ASP A 68 -16.00 -2.86 -7.82
N PHE A 69 -16.38 -2.86 -6.55
CA PHE A 69 -17.63 -2.21 -6.10
C PHE A 69 -17.45 -0.78 -5.59
N ILE A 70 -16.26 -0.42 -5.10
CA ILE A 70 -16.03 0.89 -4.48
C ILE A 70 -15.03 1.69 -5.30
N TRP A 71 -13.85 1.13 -5.58
CA TRP A 71 -12.76 1.90 -6.16
C TRP A 71 -12.95 2.23 -7.64
N GLU A 72 -13.34 1.26 -8.48
CA GLU A 72 -13.56 1.51 -9.91
C GLU A 72 -14.71 2.50 -10.16
N PRO A 73 -15.91 2.33 -9.58
CA PRO A 73 -16.98 3.30 -9.76
C PRO A 73 -16.61 4.70 -9.25
N PHE A 74 -15.93 4.78 -8.11
CA PHE A 74 -15.42 6.05 -7.58
C PHE A 74 -14.45 6.71 -8.57
N ASN A 75 -13.48 5.98 -9.08
CA ASN A 75 -12.50 6.52 -10.02
C ASN A 75 -13.13 6.95 -11.33
N ASP A 76 -14.12 6.22 -11.84
CA ASP A 76 -14.83 6.57 -13.06
C ASP A 76 -15.63 7.87 -12.90
N ILE A 77 -16.31 8.05 -11.76
CA ILE A 77 -17.01 9.30 -11.43
C ILE A 77 -16.01 10.45 -11.34
N VAL A 78 -14.92 10.26 -10.60
CA VAL A 78 -13.89 11.28 -10.43
C VAL A 78 -13.28 11.67 -11.78
N ARG A 79 -12.89 10.69 -12.59
CA ARG A 79 -12.28 10.91 -13.91
C ARG A 79 -13.24 11.55 -14.90
N THR A 80 -14.51 11.18 -14.90
CA THR A 80 -15.53 11.78 -15.78
C THR A 80 -15.75 13.25 -15.44
N ASN A 81 -15.92 13.57 -14.15
CA ASN A 81 -16.04 14.96 -13.69
C ASN A 81 -14.81 15.81 -14.04
N PHE A 82 -13.60 15.26 -13.92
CA PHE A 82 -12.39 15.95 -14.32
C PHE A 82 -12.29 16.16 -15.83
N LYS A 83 -12.71 15.18 -16.65
CA LYS A 83 -12.72 15.31 -18.11
C LYS A 83 -13.73 16.33 -18.61
N GLU A 84 -14.94 16.35 -18.06
CA GLU A 84 -15.97 17.34 -18.42
C GLU A 84 -15.53 18.77 -18.08
N ARG A 85 -14.84 18.96 -16.95
CA ARG A 85 -14.29 20.27 -16.56
C ARG A 85 -13.04 20.68 -17.35
N ALA A 86 -12.34 19.72 -17.95
CA ALA A 86 -11.15 19.96 -18.76
C ALA A 86 -11.45 20.04 -20.27
N ALA A 87 -12.68 19.71 -20.70
CA ALA A 87 -13.14 19.96 -22.06
C ALA A 87 -13.27 21.48 -22.26
N PRO A 88 -12.68 22.05 -23.32
CA PRO A 88 -12.81 23.47 -23.58
C PRO A 88 -14.28 23.81 -23.88
N ALA A 89 -14.75 24.96 -23.42
CA ALA A 89 -16.15 25.38 -23.47
C ALA A 89 -16.64 25.77 -24.88
N ASP A 90 -16.13 25.16 -25.95
CA ASP A 90 -16.16 25.75 -27.28
C ASP A 90 -16.27 24.77 -28.46
N VAL A 91 -17.25 23.85 -28.48
CA VAL A 91 -17.72 23.32 -29.78
C VAL A 91 -19.24 23.17 -29.76
N ASN A 92 -19.94 24.29 -29.98
CA ASN A 92 -21.26 24.28 -30.62
C ASN A 92 -21.06 24.56 -32.13
N PRO A 93 -21.18 23.56 -33.01
CA PRO A 93 -21.55 23.76 -34.38
C PRO A 93 -23.01 23.35 -34.55
N GLN A 94 -23.86 24.38 -34.64
CA GLN A 94 -25.24 24.42 -35.12
C GLN A 94 -26.34 24.32 -34.07
#